data_AF-A0ABD7S5T7-F1
#
_entry.id   AF-A0ABD7S5T7-F1
#
_cell.length_a   1.000
_cell.length_b   1.000
_cell.length_c   1.000
_cell.angle_alpha   90.00
_cell.angle_beta   90.00
_cell.angle_gamma   90.00
#
_symmetry.space_group_name_H-M   'P 1'
#
loop_
_entity.id
_entity.type
_entity.pdbx_description
1 polymer ?
#
loop_
_entity_poly.entity_id
_entity_poly.type
_entity_poly.pdbx_seq_one_letter_code
_entity_poly.pdbx_strand_id
1 'polypeptide(L)'
;MMHLIKLEDIYSRLDPRYGSIYMNQIGKANSLARFIVMEDAFAFEKIHAKALKDHYPMKQVYLDLMPIFNSAVSKVFTALDLAGVPFQGFDANAYKSTFIEELKIDLQHYDFFGLRMNAIQVELGPGFTIQQASTKRGCTYEKVMADD
;
A
#
# COMPACT_ATOMS: atom_id res chain seq x y z
N MET A 1 4.35 11.29 -4.64
CA MET A 1 5.46 10.79 -3.80
C MET A 1 5.00 9.46 -3.23
N MET A 2 5.82 8.42 -3.28
CA MET A 2 5.47 7.12 -2.68
C MET A 2 5.62 7.21 -1.17
N HIS A 3 4.79 6.49 -0.43
CA HIS A 3 4.94 6.33 1.01
C HIS A 3 5.07 4.85 1.36
N LEU A 4 6.32 4.38 1.32
CA LEU A 4 6.67 2.98 1.44
C LEU A 4 6.70 2.52 2.89
N ILE A 5 5.96 1.47 3.22
CA ILE A 5 6.09 0.77 4.49
C ILE A 5 6.49 -0.68 4.24
N LYS A 6 7.16 -1.32 5.19
CA LYS A 6 7.42 -2.74 5.04
C LYS A 6 6.14 -3.53 5.22
N LEU A 7 5.97 -4.55 4.38
CA LEU A 7 4.84 -5.47 4.54
C LEU A 7 4.92 -6.23 5.87
N GLU A 8 6.13 -6.57 6.35
CA GLU A 8 6.33 -7.19 7.67
C GLU A 8 5.81 -6.33 8.84
N ASP A 9 5.88 -5.00 8.71
CA ASP A 9 5.38 -4.07 9.73
C ASP A 9 3.84 -4.09 9.80
N ILE A 10 3.18 -4.35 8.68
CA ILE A 10 1.71 -4.56 8.64
C ILE A 10 1.37 -5.84 9.39
N TYR A 11 2.01 -6.96 9.04
CA TYR A 11 1.78 -8.25 9.70
C TYR A 11 2.05 -8.18 11.21
N SER A 12 3.20 -7.64 11.61
CA SER A 12 3.58 -7.54 13.02
C SER A 12 2.69 -6.65 13.88
N ARG A 13 1.94 -5.72 13.28
CA ARG A 13 1.07 -4.79 14.00
C ARG A 13 -0.41 -5.18 13.93
N LEU A 14 -0.83 -5.84 12.85
CA LEU A 14 -2.26 -6.05 12.55
C LEU A 14 -2.67 -7.52 12.49
N ASP A 15 -1.75 -8.46 12.25
CA ASP A 15 -2.08 -9.90 12.16
C ASP A 15 -1.84 -10.62 13.50
N PRO A 16 -2.90 -11.08 14.19
CA PRO A 16 -2.75 -11.81 15.45
C PRO A 16 -1.97 -13.11 15.32
N ARG A 17 -1.97 -13.73 14.12
CA ARG A 17 -1.24 -14.99 13.84
C ARG A 17 0.26 -14.81 13.94
N TYR A 18 0.76 -13.59 13.75
CA TYR A 18 2.18 -13.27 13.76
C TYR A 18 2.78 -13.22 15.17
N GLY A 19 1.95 -13.19 16.23
CA GLY A 19 2.40 -13.27 17.62
C GLY A 19 3.36 -12.17 18.06
N SER A 20 3.32 -11.01 17.40
CA SER A 20 4.28 -9.92 17.60
C SER A 20 4.01 -9.11 18.86
N ILE A 21 5.08 -8.65 19.52
CA ILE A 21 5.00 -7.73 20.68
C ILE A 21 4.47 -6.33 20.29
N TYR A 22 4.53 -5.98 19.01
CA TYR A 22 4.09 -4.69 18.47
C TYR A 22 2.62 -4.69 18.04
N MET A 23 1.88 -5.75 18.39
CA MET A 23 0.48 -5.91 18.03
C MET A 23 -0.36 -4.73 18.54
N ASN A 24 -1.14 -4.14 17.64
CA ASN A 24 -2.06 -3.08 18.00
C ASN A 24 -3.16 -3.63 18.92
N GLN A 25 -3.36 -2.97 20.07
CA GLN A 25 -4.34 -3.40 21.07
C GLN A 25 -5.77 -2.93 20.75
N ILE A 26 -5.94 -1.99 19.82
CA ILE A 26 -7.25 -1.45 19.45
C ILE A 26 -8.03 -2.49 18.64
N GLY A 27 -9.26 -2.80 19.10
CA GLY A 27 -10.17 -3.69 18.36
C GLY A 27 -9.78 -5.18 18.40
N LYS A 28 -9.00 -5.60 19.41
CA LYS A 28 -8.46 -6.96 19.57
C LYS A 28 -9.48 -8.09 19.42
N ALA A 29 -10.73 -7.89 19.83
CA ALA A 29 -11.78 -8.93 19.76
C ALA A 29 -12.03 -9.43 18.32
N ASN A 30 -11.90 -8.54 17.32
CA ASN A 30 -12.19 -8.85 15.91
C ASN A 30 -10.96 -8.65 15.00
N SER A 31 -9.75 -8.57 15.58
CA SER A 31 -8.54 -8.22 14.83
C SER A 31 -8.22 -9.22 13.74
N LEU A 32 -8.34 -10.53 14.00
CA LEU A 32 -8.06 -11.57 13.01
C LEU A 32 -9.02 -11.48 11.81
N ALA A 33 -10.33 -11.43 12.06
CA ALA A 33 -11.32 -11.36 10.99
C ALA A 33 -11.14 -10.10 10.13
N ARG A 34 -10.83 -8.96 10.76
CA ARG A 34 -10.52 -7.70 10.04
C ARG A 34 -9.25 -7.83 9.21
N PHE A 35 -8.22 -8.49 9.75
CA PHE A 35 -6.97 -8.69 9.03
C PHE A 35 -7.18 -9.56 7.80
N ILE A 36 -7.92 -10.67 7.90
CA ILE A 36 -8.23 -11.55 6.76
C ILE A 36 -8.95 -10.77 5.65
N VAL A 37 -9.99 -10.00 6.01
CA VAL A 37 -10.71 -9.17 5.03
C VAL A 37 -9.79 -8.16 4.35
N MET A 38 -8.87 -7.55 5.10
CA MET A 38 -7.89 -6.61 4.56
C MET A 38 -6.86 -7.30 3.66
N GLU A 39 -6.36 -8.47 4.07
CA GLU A 39 -5.41 -9.30 3.34
C GLU A 39 -5.97 -9.69 1.97
N ASP A 40 -7.24 -10.10 1.91
CA ASP A 40 -7.96 -10.41 0.68
C ASP A 40 -8.22 -9.15 -0.16
N ALA A 41 -8.69 -8.06 0.47
CA ALA A 41 -9.01 -6.82 -0.22
C ALA A 41 -7.78 -6.15 -0.86
N PHE A 42 -6.58 -6.40 -0.33
CA PHE A 42 -5.30 -5.92 -0.85
C PHE A 42 -4.49 -7.03 -1.53
N ALA A 43 -5.08 -8.19 -1.80
CA ALA A 43 -4.46 -9.30 -2.50
C ALA A 43 -3.00 -9.59 -2.07
N PHE A 44 -2.70 -9.58 -0.77
CA PHE A 44 -1.32 -9.73 -0.28
C PHE A 44 -0.70 -11.06 -0.71
N GLU A 45 -1.50 -12.10 -0.92
CA GLU A 45 -1.06 -13.38 -1.50
C GLU A 45 -0.28 -13.17 -2.82
N LYS A 46 -0.75 -12.30 -3.71
CA LYS A 46 -0.07 -12.00 -4.98
C LYS A 46 1.30 -11.37 -4.75
N ILE A 47 1.42 -10.53 -3.72
CA ILE A 47 2.68 -9.90 -3.33
C ILE A 47 3.66 -10.96 -2.83
N HIS A 48 3.20 -11.87 -1.96
CA HIS A 48 4.01 -12.99 -1.46
C HIS A 48 4.47 -13.91 -2.59
N ALA A 49 3.55 -14.31 -3.47
CA ALA A 49 3.87 -15.17 -4.60
C ALA A 49 4.94 -14.55 -5.50
N LYS A 50 4.85 -13.23 -5.74
CA LYS A 50 5.86 -12.52 -6.54
C LYS A 50 7.20 -12.40 -5.81
N ALA A 51 7.20 -12.03 -4.53
CA ALA A 51 8.43 -11.95 -3.75
C ALA A 51 9.16 -13.31 -3.69
N LEU A 52 8.42 -14.40 -3.51
CA LEU A 52 8.96 -15.76 -3.52
C LEU A 52 9.54 -16.13 -4.89
N LYS A 53 8.80 -15.86 -5.97
CA LYS A 53 9.23 -16.12 -7.36
C LYS A 53 10.54 -15.39 -7.70
N ASP A 54 10.70 -14.17 -7.20
CA ASP A 54 11.85 -13.32 -7.48
C ASP A 54 12.97 -13.45 -6.43
N HIS A 55 12.81 -14.37 -5.47
CA HIS A 55 13.75 -14.60 -4.38
C HIS A 55 14.04 -13.37 -3.50
N TYR A 56 13.06 -12.47 -3.36
CA TYR A 56 13.13 -11.35 -2.42
C TYR A 56 12.71 -11.80 -1.02
N PRO A 57 13.55 -11.58 0.02
CA PRO A 57 13.15 -11.79 1.40
C PRO A 57 11.96 -10.90 1.78
N MET A 58 10.99 -11.44 2.53
CA MET A 58 9.79 -10.68 2.94
C MET A 58 10.09 -9.39 3.73
N LYS A 59 11.20 -9.36 4.47
CA LYS A 59 11.70 -8.17 5.19
C LYS A 59 12.18 -7.03 4.27
N GLN A 60 12.27 -7.28 2.97
CA GLN A 60 12.65 -6.33 1.91
C GLN A 60 11.49 -6.02 0.96
N VAL A 61 10.27 -6.43 1.30
CA VAL A 61 9.06 -6.12 0.54
C VAL A 61 8.40 -4.88 1.13
N TYR A 62 8.18 -3.88 0.28
CA TYR A 62 7.59 -2.60 0.67
C TYR A 62 6.29 -2.35 -0.11
N LEU A 63 5.33 -1.74 0.56
CA LEU A 63 4.03 -1.37 0.02
C LEU A 63 3.90 0.16 0.04
N ASP A 64 3.45 0.75 -1.08
CA ASP A 64 3.07 2.15 -1.10
C ASP A 64 1.69 2.31 -0.43
N LEU A 65 1.63 3.08 0.65
CA LEU A 65 0.41 3.34 1.38
C LEU A 65 -0.52 4.32 0.68
N MET A 66 -0.02 5.18 -0.21
CA MET A 66 -0.83 6.25 -0.78
C MET A 66 -2.06 5.75 -1.54
N PRO A 67 -1.99 4.70 -2.39
CA PRO A 67 -3.18 4.15 -3.03
C PRO A 67 -4.20 3.59 -2.04
N ILE A 68 -3.74 2.94 -0.96
CA ILE A 68 -4.62 2.38 0.07
C ILE A 68 -5.34 3.49 0.82
N PHE A 69 -4.61 4.53 1.25
CA PHE A 69 -5.18 5.70 1.91
C PHE A 69 -6.23 6.38 1.03
N ASN A 70 -5.88 6.67 -0.22
CA ASN A 70 -6.81 7.31 -1.16
C ASN A 70 -8.07 6.45 -1.38
N SER A 71 -7.92 5.13 -1.51
CA SER A 71 -9.08 4.22 -1.66
C SER A 71 -9.98 4.25 -0.43
N ALA A 72 -9.41 4.29 0.77
CA ALA A 72 -10.18 4.40 2.01
C ALA A 72 -10.94 5.72 2.09
N VAL A 73 -10.29 6.85 1.76
CA VAL A 73 -10.93 8.17 1.73
C VAL A 73 -12.07 8.20 0.71
N SER A 74 -11.85 7.71 -0.52
CA SER A 74 -12.88 7.60 -1.55
C SER A 74 -14.10 6.82 -1.09
N LYS A 75 -13.91 5.68 -0.42
CA LYS A 75 -15.02 4.87 0.12
C LYS A 75 -15.82 5.62 1.18
N VAL A 76 -15.14 6.30 2.11
CA VAL A 76 -15.80 7.09 3.16
C VAL A 76 -16.57 8.26 2.55
N PHE A 77 -15.97 9.00 1.62
CA PHE A 77 -16.61 10.13 0.97
C PHE A 77 -17.85 9.70 0.19
N THR A 78 -17.74 8.60 -0.57
CA THR A 78 -18.87 8.02 -1.28
C THR A 78 -20.00 7.62 -0.32
N ALA A 79 -19.67 6.98 0.81
CA ALA A 79 -20.67 6.58 1.80
C ALA A 79 -21.37 7.80 2.45
N LEU A 80 -20.62 8.86 2.75
CA LEU A 80 -21.19 10.11 3.29
C LEU A 80 -22.11 10.80 2.30
N ASP A 81 -21.73 10.83 1.02
CA ASP A 81 -22.55 11.42 -0.04
C ASP A 81 -23.86 10.66 -0.25
N LEU A 82 -23.79 9.32 -0.28
CA LEU A 82 -24.97 8.46 -0.36
C LEU A 82 -25.89 8.60 0.86
N ALA A 83 -25.33 8.95 2.03
CA ALA A 83 -26.09 9.25 3.24
C ALA A 83 -26.66 10.69 3.27
N GLY A 84 -26.42 11.50 2.23
CA GLY A 84 -26.90 12.88 2.14
C GLY A 84 -26.18 13.86 3.07
N VAL A 85 -24.98 13.51 3.54
CA VAL A 85 -24.19 14.39 4.41
C VAL A 85 -23.65 15.56 3.57
N PRO A 86 -23.93 16.82 3.95
CA PRO A 86 -23.49 17.97 3.17
C PRO A 86 -21.98 18.19 3.33
N PHE A 87 -21.27 18.27 2.21
CA PHE A 87 -19.86 18.67 2.16
C PHE A 87 -19.79 20.21 2.21
N GLN A 88 -19.15 20.76 3.24
CA GLN A 88 -19.08 22.21 3.48
C GLN A 88 -17.64 22.72 3.46
N GLY A 89 -17.46 23.97 2.98
CA GLY A 89 -16.15 24.63 2.89
C GLY A 89 -15.84 25.11 1.47
N PHE A 90 -14.79 25.91 1.35
CA PHE A 90 -14.41 26.55 0.08
C PHE A 90 -14.11 25.54 -1.03
N ASP A 91 -13.34 24.49 -0.73
CA ASP A 91 -12.92 23.46 -1.70
C ASP A 91 -13.74 22.15 -1.62
N ALA A 92 -14.86 22.16 -0.91
CA ALA A 92 -15.60 20.92 -0.59
C ALA A 92 -16.05 20.15 -1.84
N ASN A 93 -16.54 20.87 -2.87
CA ASN A 93 -16.93 20.27 -4.14
C ASN A 93 -15.75 19.72 -4.93
N ALA A 94 -14.58 20.35 -4.86
CA ALA A 94 -13.38 19.85 -5.52
C ALA A 94 -12.96 18.51 -4.91
N TYR A 95 -12.87 18.42 -3.57
CA TYR A 95 -12.56 17.16 -2.90
C TYR A 95 -13.61 16.07 -3.16
N LYS A 96 -14.90 16.45 -3.18
CA LYS A 96 -15.98 15.53 -3.53
C LYS A 96 -15.77 14.93 -4.92
N SER A 97 -15.59 15.77 -5.95
CA SER A 97 -15.33 15.34 -7.33
C SER A 97 -14.12 14.41 -7.39
N THR A 98 -13.01 14.82 -6.80
CA THR A 98 -11.75 14.08 -6.85
C THR A 98 -11.86 12.70 -6.22
N PHE A 99 -12.44 12.58 -5.01
CA PHE A 99 -12.46 11.31 -4.28
C PHE A 99 -13.65 10.39 -4.65
N ILE A 100 -14.73 10.91 -5.22
CA ILE A 100 -15.90 10.10 -5.57
C ILE A 100 -15.93 9.77 -7.06
N GLU A 101 -15.61 10.73 -7.93
CA GLU A 101 -15.85 10.61 -9.38
C GLU A 101 -14.57 10.26 -10.14
N GLU A 102 -13.45 10.90 -9.77
CA GLU A 102 -12.19 10.81 -10.52
C GLU A 102 -11.29 9.66 -10.05
N LEU A 103 -11.04 9.56 -8.74
CA LEU A 103 -10.14 8.56 -8.17
C LEU A 103 -10.77 7.17 -8.17
N LYS A 104 -10.31 6.33 -9.11
CA LYS A 104 -10.53 4.88 -9.07
C LYS A 104 -9.21 4.17 -8.82
N ILE A 105 -9.13 3.45 -7.71
CA ILE A 105 -7.92 2.75 -7.30
C ILE A 105 -8.20 1.26 -7.26
N ASP A 106 -7.42 0.52 -8.05
CA ASP A 106 -7.38 -0.92 -8.02
C ASP A 106 -6.34 -1.36 -6.98
N LEU A 107 -6.78 -2.12 -5.97
CA LEU A 107 -5.93 -2.71 -4.93
C LEU A 107 -5.77 -4.23 -5.11
N GLN A 108 -6.27 -4.78 -6.21
CA GLN A 108 -6.19 -6.19 -6.57
C GLN A 108 -5.08 -6.47 -7.59
N HIS A 109 -4.60 -5.44 -8.30
CA HIS A 109 -3.51 -5.53 -9.27
C HIS A 109 -2.38 -4.58 -8.88
N TYR A 110 -1.15 -5.10 -8.87
CA TYR A 110 0.03 -4.38 -8.40
C TYR A 110 1.08 -4.25 -9.49
N ASP A 111 1.62 -3.05 -9.60
CA ASP A 111 2.91 -2.82 -10.24
C ASP A 111 4.02 -3.05 -9.22
N PHE A 112 5.01 -3.88 -9.56
CA PHE A 112 6.15 -4.13 -8.69
C PHE A 112 7.40 -3.41 -9.22
N PHE A 113 8.06 -2.67 -8.34
CA PHE A 113 9.26 -1.89 -8.65
C PHE A 113 10.42 -2.34 -7.78
N GLY A 114 11.58 -2.54 -8.41
CA GLY A 114 12.84 -2.72 -7.66
C GLY A 114 13.30 -1.40 -7.05
N LEU A 115 13.46 -1.37 -5.73
CA LEU A 115 14.08 -0.23 -5.03
C LEU A 115 15.60 -0.35 -5.11
N ARG A 116 16.28 0.68 -5.61
CA ARG A 116 17.74 0.73 -5.70
C ARG A 116 18.27 1.87 -4.84
N MET A 117 19.05 1.52 -3.83
CA MET A 117 19.74 2.49 -2.98
C MET A 117 21.10 2.84 -3.59
N ASN A 118 21.43 4.12 -3.66
CA ASN A 118 22.78 4.58 -4.02
C ASN A 118 23.71 4.55 -2.80
N ALA A 119 25.02 4.75 -3.01
CA ALA A 119 26.04 4.65 -1.96
C ALA A 119 25.75 5.57 -0.75
N ILE A 120 25.36 6.82 -1.01
CA ILE A 120 25.00 7.79 0.04
C ILE A 120 23.79 7.31 0.84
N GLN A 121 22.80 6.70 0.18
CA GLN A 121 21.62 6.16 0.84
C GLN A 121 21.94 4.93 1.71
N VAL A 122 22.95 4.15 1.34
CA VAL A 122 23.44 3.04 2.18
C VAL A 122 24.11 3.61 3.44
N GLU A 123 24.92 4.66 3.32
CA GLU A 123 25.61 5.30 4.45
C GLU A 123 24.65 5.98 5.44
N LEU A 124 23.61 6.66 4.94
CA LEU A 124 22.59 7.31 5.78
C LEU A 124 21.60 6.31 6.39
N GLY A 125 21.61 5.07 5.93
CA GLY A 125 20.75 4.00 6.41
C GLY A 125 19.32 4.01 5.86
N PRO A 126 18.59 2.88 5.97
CA PRO A 126 17.30 2.68 5.30
C PRO A 126 16.17 3.58 5.82
N GLY A 127 16.28 4.10 7.06
CA GLY A 127 15.26 4.95 7.69
C GLY A 127 15.11 6.32 7.04
N PHE A 128 16.18 6.90 6.49
CA PHE A 128 16.15 8.20 5.81
C PHE A 128 15.93 8.11 4.30
N THR A 129 16.06 6.91 3.73
CA THR A 129 16.43 6.80 2.31
C THR A 129 15.48 5.94 1.50
N ILE A 130 14.72 5.02 2.11
CA ILE A 130 13.86 4.11 1.33
C ILE A 130 12.75 4.86 0.57
N GLN A 131 12.20 5.92 1.17
CA GLN A 131 11.21 6.78 0.51
C GLN A 131 11.79 7.47 -0.73
N GLN A 132 13.07 7.82 -0.67
CA GLN A 132 13.82 8.50 -1.74
C GLN A 132 14.47 7.51 -2.72
N ALA A 133 14.64 6.24 -2.32
CA ALA A 133 15.19 5.16 -3.14
C ALA A 133 14.18 4.66 -4.20
N SER A 134 12.92 5.11 -4.11
CA SER A 134 11.92 4.98 -5.16
C SER A 134 12.24 5.89 -6.35
N THR A 135 13.37 5.64 -7.01
CA THR A 135 13.54 6.18 -8.36
C THR A 135 12.55 5.43 -9.25
N LYS A 136 11.52 6.13 -9.74
CA LYS A 136 10.66 5.66 -10.84
C LYS A 136 11.50 5.52 -12.11
N ARG A 137 12.40 4.53 -12.15
CA ARG A 137 13.23 4.21 -13.31
C ARG A 137 12.80 2.85 -13.83
N GLY A 138 11.83 2.89 -14.74
CA GLY A 138 11.37 1.72 -15.49
C GLY A 138 10.55 0.76 -14.65
N CYS A 139 9.45 0.29 -15.23
CA CYS A 139 8.84 -0.95 -14.80
C CYS A 139 9.92 -2.04 -14.95
N THR A 140 10.26 -2.76 -13.87
CA THR A 140 11.18 -3.90 -13.93
C THR A 140 10.50 -5.18 -14.42
N TYR A 141 9.58 -5.06 -15.39
CA TYR A 141 9.02 -6.21 -16.10
C TYR A 141 9.38 -6.16 -17.58
N GLU A 142 10.16 -7.18 -17.94
CA GLU A 142 10.11 -7.95 -19.18
C GLU A 142 10.23 -7.19 -20.51
N LYS A 143 11.43 -7.28 -21.09
CA LYS A 143 11.56 -7.52 -22.54
C LYS A 143 10.80 -8.81 -22.88
N VAL A 144 9.50 -8.68 -23.16
CA VAL A 144 8.69 -9.63 -23.92
C VAL A 144 7.75 -8.70 -24.70
N MET A 145 8.03 -8.29 -25.94
CA MET A 145 8.32 -9.06 -27.14
C MET A 145 9.18 -8.22 -28.08
N ALA A 146 10.36 -8.70 -28.46
CA ALA A 146 11.09 -8.20 -29.63
C ALA A 146 11.97 -9.36 -30.13
N ASP A 147 11.29 -10.42 -30.57
CA ASP A 147 11.80 -11.38 -31.54
C ASP A 147 10.58 -11.65 -32.46
N ASP A 148 10.49 -10.84 -33.51
CA ASP A 148 9.88 -11.22 -34.80
C ASP A 148 10.96 -11.90 -35.64
#